data_AF-A0A1V5DGZ2-F1
#
_entry.id   AF-A0A1V5DGZ2-F1
#
_cell.length_a   1.000
_cell.length_b   1.000
_cell.length_c   1.000
_cell.angle_alpha   90.00
_cell.angle_beta   90.00
_cell.angle_gamma   90.00
#
_symmetry.space_group_name_H-M   'P 1'
#
loop_
_entity.id
_entity.type
_entity.pdbx_description
1 polymer ?
#
loop_
_entity_poly.entity_id
_entity_poly.type
_entity_poly.pdbx_seq_one_letter_code
_entity_poly.pdbx_strand_id
1 'polypeptide(L)'
;MKPPLTLEEIQKAKVLKANGHTYCAIGRELKRDHKTIQKHLTEPEAVEDIRRIQDELTVFYADIARRMLASITDQDIGRINALQRTTAAAIATDKMRLLTDKSTQNVSIQEMATQIQADIGDLKRVREILLEEERRESLAKVAGVLKAIEGECGGPEENT
;
A
#
# COMPACT_ATOMS: atom_id res chain seq x y z
N MET A 1 15.82 -32.62 17.95
CA MET A 1 14.75 -32.12 17.05
C MET A 1 13.49 -31.93 17.88
N LYS A 2 12.80 -30.79 17.75
CA LYS A 2 11.47 -30.65 18.36
C LYS A 2 10.47 -31.51 17.56
N PRO A 3 9.46 -32.12 18.22
CA PRO A 3 8.45 -32.93 17.54
C PRO A 3 7.72 -32.09 16.48
N PRO A 4 7.08 -32.73 15.48
CA PRO A 4 6.19 -32.03 14.55
C PRO A 4 5.13 -31.22 15.32
N LEU A 5 4.63 -30.15 14.70
CA LEU A 5 3.57 -29.33 15.30
C LEU A 5 2.33 -30.18 15.54
N THR A 6 1.73 -30.02 16.71
CA THR A 6 0.43 -30.65 17.00
C THR A 6 -0.67 -29.92 16.22
N LEU A 7 -1.81 -30.60 16.06
CA LEU A 7 -2.98 -30.00 15.40
C LEU A 7 -3.41 -28.70 16.11
N GLU A 8 -3.40 -28.68 17.43
CA GLU A 8 -3.72 -27.51 18.25
C GLU A 8 -2.75 -26.36 18.02
N GLU A 9 -1.44 -26.65 17.93
CA GLU A 9 -0.43 -25.63 17.64
C GLU A 9 -0.61 -25.05 16.23
N ILE A 10 -0.98 -25.89 15.25
CA ILE A 10 -1.26 -25.44 13.88
C ILE A 10 -2.49 -24.52 13.87
N GLN A 11 -3.59 -24.93 14.51
CA GLN A 11 -4.79 -24.09 14.60
C GLN A 11 -4.50 -22.76 15.30
N LYS A 12 -3.77 -22.79 16.42
CA LYS A 12 -3.37 -21.58 17.12
C LYS A 12 -2.45 -20.70 16.26
N ALA A 13 -1.52 -21.28 15.52
CA ALA A 13 -0.66 -20.55 14.59
C ALA A 13 -1.46 -19.88 13.46
N LYS A 14 -2.47 -20.55 12.90
CA LYS A 14 -3.39 -19.99 11.90
C LYS A 14 -4.13 -18.76 12.44
N VAL A 15 -4.69 -18.85 13.65
CA VAL A 15 -5.40 -17.73 14.30
C VAL A 15 -4.46 -16.56 14.60
N LEU A 16 -3.25 -16.82 15.11
CA LEU A 16 -2.28 -15.77 15.37
C LEU A 16 -1.82 -15.09 14.08
N LYS A 17 -1.63 -15.88 13.01
CA LYS A 17 -1.27 -15.35 11.71
C LYS A 17 -2.38 -14.52 11.10
N ALA A 18 -3.63 -14.96 11.22
CA ALA A 18 -4.81 -14.21 10.82
C ALA A 18 -4.88 -12.85 11.54
N ASN A 19 -4.55 -12.80 12.83
CA ASN A 19 -4.44 -11.56 13.61
C ASN A 19 -3.24 -10.66 13.27
N GLY A 20 -2.43 -11.01 12.26
CA GLY A 20 -1.31 -10.21 11.78
C GLY A 20 0.02 -10.45 12.48
N HIS A 21 0.16 -11.49 13.30
CA HIS A 21 1.44 -11.81 13.93
C HIS A 21 2.48 -12.29 12.90
N THR A 22 3.73 -11.85 13.08
CA THR A 22 4.86 -12.33 12.25
C THR A 22 5.24 -13.76 12.63
N TYR A 23 5.87 -14.51 11.71
CA TYR A 23 6.32 -15.88 12.00
C TYR A 23 7.24 -15.96 13.22
N CYS A 24 8.07 -14.94 13.44
CA CYS A 24 8.94 -14.83 14.61
C CYS A 24 8.15 -14.59 15.91
N ALA A 25 7.06 -13.82 15.87
CA ALA A 25 6.19 -13.63 17.04
C ALA A 25 5.45 -14.92 17.38
N ILE A 26 4.88 -15.60 16.38
CA ILE A 26 4.18 -16.88 16.55
C ILE A 26 5.14 -17.95 17.09
N GLY A 27 6.35 -18.05 16.53
CA GLY A 27 7.37 -19.00 16.99
C GLY A 27 7.75 -18.77 18.45
N ARG A 28 7.91 -17.51 18.87
CA ARG A 28 8.16 -17.17 20.28
C ARG A 28 7.01 -17.59 21.19
N GLU A 29 5.77 -17.33 20.79
CA GLU A 29 4.58 -17.67 21.58
C GLU A 29 4.39 -19.20 21.72
N LEU A 30 4.54 -19.94 20.63
CA LEU A 30 4.37 -21.39 20.61
C LEU A 30 5.63 -22.14 21.06
N LYS A 31 6.72 -21.41 21.39
CA LYS A 31 8.05 -21.98 21.68
C LYS A 31 8.52 -22.89 20.55
N ARG A 32 8.24 -22.54 19.29
CA ARG A 32 8.64 -23.27 18.07
C ARG A 32 9.59 -22.43 17.22
N ASP A 33 10.32 -23.08 16.33
CA ASP A 33 11.16 -22.34 15.39
C ASP A 33 10.30 -21.65 14.32
N HIS A 34 10.63 -20.40 14.02
CA HIS A 34 9.92 -19.56 13.06
C HIS A 34 9.90 -20.15 11.65
N LYS A 35 10.95 -20.87 11.22
CA LYS A 35 10.98 -21.50 9.88
C LYS A 35 10.01 -22.67 9.81
N THR A 36 9.87 -23.43 10.91
CA THR A 36 8.86 -24.49 11.01
C THR A 36 7.45 -23.91 10.90
N ILE A 37 7.16 -22.83 11.62
CA ILE A 37 5.86 -22.14 11.53
C ILE A 37 5.62 -21.63 10.12
N GLN A 38 6.61 -20.97 9.52
CA GLN A 38 6.49 -20.44 8.16
C GLN A 38 6.16 -21.56 7.16
N LYS A 39 6.87 -22.69 7.21
CA LYS A 39 6.62 -23.83 6.32
C LYS A 39 5.16 -24.28 6.34
N HIS A 40 4.58 -24.46 7.52
CA HIS A 40 3.19 -24.92 7.66
C HIS A 40 2.16 -23.86 7.28
N LEU A 41 2.42 -22.59 7.60
CA LEU A 41 1.47 -21.51 7.30
C LEU A 41 1.51 -21.05 5.83
N THR A 42 2.51 -21.48 5.06
CA THR A 42 2.59 -21.23 3.61
C THR A 42 1.96 -22.33 2.76
N GLU A 43 1.48 -23.43 3.37
CA GLU A 43 0.76 -24.48 2.64
C GLU A 43 -0.59 -23.93 2.12
N PRO A 44 -1.03 -24.30 0.90
CA PRO A 44 -2.23 -23.72 0.28
C PRO A 44 -3.48 -23.81 1.16
N GLU A 45 -3.71 -24.97 1.76
CA GLU A 45 -4.83 -25.21 2.69
C GLU A 45 -4.75 -24.30 3.93
N ALA A 46 -3.55 -24.13 4.48
CA ALA A 46 -3.36 -23.24 5.62
C ALA A 46 -3.59 -21.77 5.26
N VAL A 47 -3.20 -21.35 4.05
CA VAL A 47 -3.42 -19.99 3.55
C VAL A 47 -4.92 -19.71 3.36
N GLU A 48 -5.67 -20.64 2.80
CA GLU A 48 -7.13 -20.51 2.66
C GLU A 48 -7.82 -20.42 4.02
N ASP A 49 -7.43 -21.27 4.97
CA ASP A 49 -7.95 -21.21 6.34
C ASP A 49 -7.63 -19.88 7.02
N ILE A 50 -6.40 -19.37 6.88
CA ILE A 50 -6.01 -18.08 7.44
C ILE A 50 -6.89 -16.97 6.88
N ARG A 51 -7.13 -16.95 5.56
CA ARG A 51 -8.00 -15.94 4.92
C ARG A 51 -9.43 -16.01 5.44
N ARG A 52 -9.99 -17.21 5.55
CA ARG A 52 -11.32 -17.40 6.13
C ARG A 52 -11.41 -16.87 7.57
N ILE A 53 -10.41 -17.18 8.40
CA ILE A 53 -10.36 -16.68 9.78
C ILE A 53 -10.22 -15.15 9.78
N GLN A 54 -9.45 -14.55 8.86
CA GLN A 54 -9.35 -13.09 8.73
C GLN A 54 -10.68 -12.43 8.38
N ASP A 55 -11.46 -13.05 7.48
CA ASP A 55 -12.80 -12.56 7.13
C ASP A 55 -13.76 -12.61 8.32
N GLU A 56 -13.77 -13.73 9.05
CA GLU A 56 -14.55 -13.90 10.27
C GLU A 56 -14.18 -12.86 11.34
N LEU A 57 -12.87 -12.65 11.58
CA LEU A 57 -12.37 -11.63 12.50
C LEU A 57 -12.77 -10.22 12.07
N THR A 58 -12.74 -9.93 10.77
CA THR A 58 -13.15 -8.65 10.22
C THR A 58 -14.62 -8.36 10.53
N VAL A 59 -15.51 -9.33 10.29
CA VAL A 59 -16.94 -9.21 10.61
C VAL A 59 -17.14 -9.01 12.12
N PHE A 60 -16.41 -9.77 12.93
CA PHE A 60 -16.48 -9.67 14.38
C PHE A 60 -16.07 -8.29 14.91
N TYR A 61 -14.95 -7.74 14.44
CA TYR A 61 -14.50 -6.41 14.85
C TYR A 61 -15.47 -5.31 14.40
N ALA A 62 -16.07 -5.45 13.22
CA ALA A 62 -17.09 -4.52 12.74
C ALA A 62 -18.35 -4.54 13.63
N ASP A 63 -18.81 -5.73 14.03
CA ASP A 63 -19.95 -5.87 14.94
C ASP A 63 -19.66 -5.27 16.32
N ILE A 64 -18.49 -5.56 16.89
CA ILE A 64 -18.08 -5.01 18.18
C ILE A 64 -18.04 -3.48 18.14
N ALA A 65 -17.42 -2.89 17.12
CA ALA A 65 -17.33 -1.44 16.98
C ALA A 65 -18.74 -0.82 16.93
N ARG A 66 -19.63 -1.41 16.13
CA ARG A 66 -21.03 -0.96 16.03
C ARG A 66 -21.75 -1.04 17.37
N ARG A 67 -21.64 -2.15 18.08
CA ARG A 67 -22.30 -2.37 19.38
C ARG A 67 -21.77 -1.43 20.46
N MET A 68 -20.46 -1.16 20.49
CA MET A 68 -19.86 -0.22 21.43
C MET A 68 -20.44 1.19 21.23
N LEU A 69 -20.51 1.67 19.99
CA LEU A 69 -21.09 2.98 19.68
C LEU A 69 -22.60 3.04 19.96
N ALA A 70 -23.34 2.00 19.55
CA ALA A 70 -24.79 1.93 19.77
C ALA A 70 -25.18 1.84 21.26
N SER A 71 -24.27 1.38 22.12
CA SER A 71 -24.51 1.30 23.57
C SER A 71 -24.40 2.64 24.30
N ILE A 72 -23.89 3.69 23.65
CA ILE A 72 -23.69 5.00 24.28
C ILE A 72 -25.05 5.66 24.50
N THR A 73 -25.33 6.00 25.75
CA THR A 73 -26.55 6.72 26.16
C THR A 73 -26.24 8.16 26.52
N ASP A 74 -27.25 9.03 26.63
CA ASP A 74 -27.07 10.42 27.06
C ASP A 74 -26.40 10.53 28.45
N GLN A 75 -26.67 9.57 29.34
CA GLN A 75 -26.02 9.48 30.64
C GLN A 75 -24.52 9.15 30.51
N ASP A 76 -24.13 8.35 29.52
CA ASP A 76 -22.74 8.02 29.25
C ASP A 76 -21.98 9.21 28.63
N ILE A 77 -22.64 10.05 27.82
CA ILE A 77 -22.04 11.24 27.18
C ILE A 77 -21.56 12.25 28.22
N GLY A 78 -22.31 12.43 29.31
CA GLY A 78 -21.89 13.28 30.43
C GLY A 78 -20.73 12.71 31.27
N ARG A 79 -20.24 11.50 30.97
CA ARG A 79 -19.23 10.76 31.75
C ARG A 79 -18.04 10.33 30.88
N ILE A 80 -16.93 9.97 31.53
CA ILE A 80 -15.72 9.42 30.88
C ILE A 80 -15.99 8.09 30.15
N ASN A 81 -17.10 7.40 30.44
CA ASN A 81 -17.43 6.10 29.87
C ASN A 81 -17.66 6.17 28.35
N ALA A 82 -18.26 7.26 27.83
CA ALA A 82 -18.43 7.44 26.39
C ALA A 82 -17.07 7.55 25.65
N LEU A 83 -16.08 8.21 26.25
CA LEU A 83 -14.73 8.32 25.68
C LEU A 83 -14.09 6.93 25.54
N GLN A 84 -14.10 6.14 26.62
CA GLN A 84 -13.51 4.79 26.61
C GLN A 84 -14.16 3.87 25.57
N ARG A 85 -15.49 3.90 25.45
CA ARG A 85 -16.22 3.11 24.44
C ARG A 85 -15.92 3.58 23.02
N THR A 86 -15.82 4.90 22.81
CA THR A 86 -15.46 5.46 21.51
C THR A 86 -14.04 5.08 21.11
N THR A 87 -13.08 5.16 22.04
CA THR A 87 -11.70 4.71 21.80
C THR A 87 -11.64 3.22 21.49
N ALA A 88 -12.35 2.38 22.23
CA ALA A 88 -12.40 0.95 21.97
C ALA A 88 -13.02 0.63 20.59
N ALA A 89 -14.10 1.35 20.21
CA ALA A 89 -14.72 1.20 18.91
C ALA A 89 -13.80 1.65 17.75
N ALA A 90 -13.03 2.74 17.95
CA ALA A 90 -12.03 3.19 16.99
C ALA A 90 -10.93 2.14 16.79
N ILE A 91 -10.40 1.57 17.89
CA ILE A 91 -9.40 0.49 17.82
C ILE A 91 -9.95 -0.74 17.09
N ALA A 92 -11.20 -1.16 17.38
CA ALA A 92 -11.83 -2.27 16.68
C ALA A 92 -12.00 -1.98 15.18
N THR A 93 -12.37 -0.76 14.82
CA THR A 93 -12.47 -0.30 13.42
C THR A 93 -11.11 -0.33 12.73
N ASP A 94 -10.04 0.12 13.39
CA ASP A 94 -8.68 0.07 12.85
C ASP A 94 -8.21 -1.37 12.66
N LYS A 95 -8.52 -2.29 13.59
CA LYS A 95 -8.22 -3.71 13.42
C LYS A 95 -8.93 -4.31 12.23
N MET A 96 -10.21 -4.02 12.04
CA MET A 96 -10.97 -4.44 10.85
C MET A 96 -10.32 -3.90 9.56
N ARG A 97 -9.89 -2.62 9.54
CA ARG A 97 -9.20 -2.03 8.37
C ARG A 97 -7.88 -2.72 8.08
N LEU A 98 -7.05 -2.98 9.09
CA LEU A 98 -5.78 -3.68 8.93
C LEU A 98 -5.96 -5.11 8.41
N LEU A 99 -6.98 -5.83 8.86
CA LEU A 99 -7.28 -7.19 8.39
C LEU A 99 -7.77 -7.23 6.94
N THR A 100 -8.26 -6.11 6.41
CA THR A 100 -8.75 -5.98 5.02
C THR A 100 -7.80 -5.19 4.13
N ASP A 101 -6.53 -5.02 4.55
CA ASP A 101 -5.50 -4.23 3.85
C ASP A 101 -5.94 -2.79 3.52
N LYS A 102 -6.81 -2.21 4.35
CA LYS A 102 -7.26 -0.81 4.23
C LYS A 102 -6.39 0.09 5.09
N SER A 103 -6.20 1.32 4.62
CA SER A 103 -5.49 2.36 5.38
C SER A 103 -6.21 2.65 6.70
N THR A 104 -5.45 2.66 7.80
CA THR A 104 -5.89 3.17 9.11
C THR A 104 -5.73 4.69 9.22
N GLN A 105 -5.00 5.31 8.30
CA GLN A 105 -4.88 6.76 8.28
C GLN A 105 -6.22 7.38 7.84
N ASN A 106 -6.55 8.51 8.46
CA ASN A 106 -7.67 9.33 8.03
C ASN A 106 -7.23 10.16 6.81
N VAL A 107 -7.09 9.51 5.66
CA VAL A 107 -6.68 10.16 4.42
C VAL A 107 -7.93 10.69 3.73
N SER A 108 -8.02 12.01 3.59
CA SER A 108 -9.05 12.63 2.76
C SER A 108 -8.77 12.33 1.30
N ILE A 109 -9.66 11.56 0.66
CA ILE A 109 -9.58 11.23 -0.78
C ILE A 109 -9.61 12.52 -1.63
N GLN A 110 -10.34 13.55 -1.17
CA GLN A 110 -10.42 14.84 -1.85
C GLN A 110 -9.09 15.59 -1.86
N GLU A 111 -8.35 15.57 -0.75
CA GLU A 111 -7.04 16.22 -0.66
C GLU A 111 -6.02 15.53 -1.57
N MET A 112 -5.99 14.19 -1.58
CA MET A 112 -5.12 13.46 -2.50
C MET A 112 -5.46 13.73 -3.97
N ALA A 113 -6.75 13.74 -4.32
CA ALA A 113 -7.16 14.00 -5.69
C ALA A 113 -6.73 15.39 -6.17
N THR A 114 -6.78 16.39 -5.27
CA THR A 114 -6.34 17.75 -5.56
C THR A 114 -4.83 17.80 -5.78
N GLN A 115 -4.04 17.13 -4.93
CA GLN A 115 -2.59 17.06 -5.09
C GLN A 115 -2.20 16.35 -6.40
N ILE A 116 -2.83 15.22 -6.71
CA ILE A 116 -2.58 14.47 -7.95
C ILE A 116 -2.88 15.35 -9.18
N GLN A 117 -3.95 16.15 -9.15
CA GLN A 117 -4.26 17.06 -10.26
C GLN A 117 -3.21 18.16 -10.43
N ALA A 118 -2.68 18.71 -9.33
CA ALA A 118 -1.59 19.66 -9.37
C ALA A 118 -0.32 19.04 -9.98
N ASP A 119 0.07 17.85 -9.51
CA ASP A 119 1.25 17.12 -10.00
C ASP A 119 1.12 16.79 -11.51
N ILE A 120 -0.06 16.38 -11.97
CA ILE A 120 -0.34 16.16 -13.40
C ILE A 120 -0.14 17.46 -14.21
N GLY A 121 -0.56 18.60 -13.66
CA GLY A 121 -0.34 19.91 -14.28
C GLY A 121 1.14 20.24 -14.43
N ASP A 122 1.92 19.99 -13.38
CA ASP A 122 3.37 20.23 -13.36
C ASP A 122 4.10 19.34 -14.36
N LEU A 123 3.78 18.04 -14.37
CA LEU A 123 4.37 17.08 -15.30
C LEU A 123 4.07 17.41 -16.76
N LYS A 124 2.86 17.92 -17.06
CA LYS A 124 2.52 18.38 -18.42
C LYS A 124 3.38 19.56 -18.85
N ARG A 125 3.62 20.52 -17.96
CA ARG A 125 4.49 21.69 -18.24
C ARG A 125 5.93 21.26 -18.50
N VAL A 126 6.46 20.37 -17.66
CA VAL A 126 7.82 19.83 -17.85
C VAL A 126 7.93 19.10 -19.19
N ARG A 127 6.93 18.28 -19.54
CA ARG A 127 6.90 17.59 -20.83
C ARG A 127 6.92 18.55 -22.03
N GLU A 128 6.18 19.64 -21.95
CA GLU A 128 6.13 20.63 -23.03
C GLU A 128 7.48 21.31 -23.24
N ILE A 129 8.17 21.70 -22.15
CA ILE A 129 9.52 22.26 -22.20
C ILE A 129 10.51 21.28 -22.83
N LEU A 130 10.49 20.02 -22.41
CA LEU A 130 11.39 19.00 -22.95
C LEU A 130 11.16 18.77 -24.46
N LEU A 131 9.91 18.76 -24.91
CA LEU A 131 9.57 18.63 -26.33
C LEU A 131 10.05 19.84 -27.15
N GLU A 132 9.96 21.06 -26.58
CA GLU A 132 10.49 22.26 -27.23
C GLU A 132 12.02 22.24 -27.34
N GLU A 133 12.72 21.78 -26.30
CA GLU A 133 14.17 21.60 -26.33
C GLU A 133 14.61 20.59 -27.39
N GLU A 134 13.98 19.41 -27.42
CA GLU A 134 14.25 18.38 -28.44
C GLU A 134 14.00 18.90 -29.87
N ARG A 135 12.93 19.68 -30.06
CA ARG A 135 12.61 20.28 -31.36
C ARG A 135 13.68 21.30 -31.75
N ARG A 136 14.14 22.13 -30.81
CA ARG A 136 15.18 23.14 -31.04
C ARG A 136 16.52 22.51 -31.38
N GLU A 137 16.92 21.45 -30.67
CA GLU A 137 18.13 20.69 -30.98
C GLU A 137 18.06 20.05 -32.37
N SER A 138 16.90 19.47 -32.71
CA SER A 138 16.67 18.85 -34.02
C SER A 138 16.78 19.86 -35.16
N LEU A 139 16.19 21.04 -34.99
CA LEU A 139 16.30 22.14 -35.96
C LEU A 139 17.74 22.64 -36.11
N ALA A 140 18.50 22.75 -35.01
CA ALA A 140 19.90 23.15 -35.05
C ALA A 140 20.77 22.14 -35.83
N LYS A 141 20.51 20.83 -35.67
CA LYS A 141 21.18 19.77 -36.45
C LYS A 141 20.87 19.90 -37.95
N VAL A 142 19.60 20.09 -38.32
CA VAL A 142 19.20 20.27 -39.73
C VAL A 142 19.85 21.51 -40.36
N ALA A 143 19.87 22.64 -39.63
CA ALA A 143 20.52 23.86 -40.09
C ALA A 143 22.04 23.69 -40.29
N GLY A 144 22.70 22.91 -39.42
CA GLY A 144 24.11 22.56 -39.58
C GLY A 144 24.40 21.74 -40.85
N VAL A 145 23.54 20.77 -41.16
CA VAL A 145 23.64 19.95 -42.37
C VAL A 145 23.42 20.79 -43.64
N LEU A 146 22.43 21.69 -43.65
CA LEU A 146 22.16 22.57 -44.79
C LEU A 146 23.36 23.47 -45.11
N LYS A 147 24.00 24.06 -44.08
CA LYS A 147 25.22 24.87 -44.27
C LYS A 147 26.40 24.08 -44.83
N ALA A 148 26.53 22.81 -44.47
CA ALA A 148 27.58 21.95 -45.02
C ALA A 148 27.36 21.67 -46.52
N ILE A 149 26.10 21.45 -46.93
CA ILE A 149 25.73 21.23 -48.33
C ILE A 149 25.96 22.50 -49.18
N GLU A 150 25.60 23.68 -48.65
CA GLU A 150 25.84 24.96 -49.35
C GLU A 150 27.33 25.29 -49.51
N GLY A 151 28.19 24.85 -48.59
CA GLY A 151 29.64 25.01 -48.67
C GLY A 151 30.33 24.11 -49.69
N GLU A 152 29.73 22.98 -50.05
CA GLU A 152 30.29 22.02 -51.03
C GLU A 152 29.86 22.31 -52.48
N CYS A 153 28.86 23.19 -52.70
CA CYS A 153 28.39 23.60 -54.04
C CYS A 153 29.01 24.90 -54.58
N GLY A 154 29.94 25.54 -53.85
CA GLY A 154 30.78 26.63 -54.37
C GLY A 154 31.93 26.09 -55.21
N GLY A 155 31.68 25.90 -56.52
CA GLY A 155 32.58 25.22 -57.45
C GLY A 155 33.95 25.88 -57.71
N PRO A 156 34.87 25.15 -58.38
CA PRO A 156 36.20 25.63 -58.74
C PRO A 156 36.10 26.65 -59.88
N GLU A 157 36.58 27.88 -59.66
CA GLU A 157 36.81 28.84 -60.75
C GLU A 157 38.03 28.41 -61.57
N GLU A 158 37.78 28.24 -62.87
CA GLU A 158 38.73 27.91 -63.93
C GLU A 158 39.86 28.95 -64.00
N ASN A 159 41.11 28.53 -63.80
CA ASN A 159 42.27 29.33 -64.19
C ASN A 159 42.67 28.97 -65.62
N THR A 160 42.54 29.96 -66.50
CA THR A 160 43.04 30.01 -67.88
C THR A 160 44.55 30.26 -67.90
#